data_AF-A0A8T1Q2F9-F1
#
_entry.id   AF-A0A8T1Q2F9-F1
#
_cell.length_a   1.000
_cell.length_b   1.000
_cell.length_c   1.000
_cell.angle_alpha   90.00
_cell.angle_beta   90.00
_cell.angle_gamma   90.00
#
_symmetry.space_group_name_H-M   'P 1'
#
loop_
_entity.id
_entity.type
_entity.pdbx_description
1 polymer ?
#
loop_
_entity_poly.entity_id
_entity_poly.type
_entity_poly.pdbx_seq_one_letter_code
_entity_poly.pdbx_strand_id
1 'polypeptide(L)'
;MWELLWFSIVANMSITGMNLSLMLNSVGFYQISKLSMIPVVCVMEWMLHSKRYSREVKTSVVVVVLGVGVCTVTDVKVNAKGFLCACVAVLSTSLQQITIGSLQKKYSIGSFELLSKTAPIQALSLLILGPFVDYYLTGRFITNYQMSSGAIFFILLSCSLAVFCNVSQYLCIGRFSAVSFQVLGHMKTVCVLTLGWLLFDSAMTFKNIMGMILAVVGMVIYSWAVEVEKQSNTKTAPHSKNSMTEEEIQLLKDGVESVLVKDVELLGESKG
;
A
#
# COMPACT_ATOMS: atom_id res chain seq x y z
N MET A 1 -20.62 -6.48 -10.78
CA MET A 1 -20.07 -6.03 -12.08
C MET A 1 -19.85 -4.52 -12.10
N TRP A 2 -20.89 -3.69 -11.85
CA TRP A 2 -20.77 -2.22 -11.88
C TRP A 2 -19.66 -1.65 -10.96
N GLU A 3 -19.55 -2.13 -9.72
CA GLU A 3 -18.49 -1.67 -8.80
C GLU A 3 -17.07 -2.01 -9.28
N LEU A 4 -16.89 -3.14 -9.98
CA LEU A 4 -15.59 -3.51 -10.55
C LEU A 4 -15.23 -2.63 -11.76
N LEU A 5 -16.22 -2.24 -12.56
CA LEU A 5 -16.01 -1.32 -13.68
C LEU A 5 -15.63 0.07 -13.17
N TRP A 6 -16.37 0.58 -12.18
CA TRP A 6 -16.04 1.86 -11.51
C TRP A 6 -14.63 1.81 -10.90
N PHE A 7 -14.32 0.75 -10.18
CA PHE A 7 -12.98 0.52 -9.64
C PHE A 7 -11.90 0.53 -10.72
N SER A 8 -12.13 -0.14 -11.84
CA SER A 8 -11.18 -0.20 -12.96
C SER A 8 -10.95 1.18 -13.58
N ILE A 9 -11.99 2.01 -13.71
CA ILE A 9 -11.86 3.39 -14.22
C ILE A 9 -11.00 4.23 -13.28
N VAL A 10 -11.29 4.21 -11.97
CA VAL A 10 -10.53 4.95 -10.95
C VAL A 10 -9.07 4.46 -10.88
N ALA A 11 -8.86 3.14 -11.01
CA ALA A 11 -7.54 2.54 -11.03
C ALA A 11 -6.73 2.96 -12.26
N ASN A 12 -7.34 2.97 -13.45
CA ASN A 12 -6.67 3.40 -14.66
C ASN A 12 -6.32 4.90 -14.62
N MET A 13 -7.26 5.73 -14.15
CA MET A 13 -7.01 7.16 -13.95
C MET A 13 -5.83 7.40 -12.98
N SER A 14 -5.76 6.61 -11.90
CA SER A 14 -4.63 6.64 -10.95
C SER A 14 -3.32 6.23 -11.61
N ILE A 15 -3.27 5.11 -12.35
CA ILE A 15 -2.05 4.64 -13.03
C ILE A 15 -1.56 5.67 -14.03
N THR A 16 -2.46 6.17 -14.89
CA THR A 16 -2.11 7.18 -15.89
C THR A 16 -1.71 8.50 -15.24
N GLY A 17 -2.45 8.95 -14.22
CA GLY A 17 -2.12 10.17 -13.48
C GLY A 17 -0.75 10.09 -12.80
N MET A 18 -0.41 8.95 -12.22
CA MET A 18 0.89 8.75 -11.58
C MET A 18 2.03 8.71 -12.60
N ASN A 19 1.85 8.04 -13.74
CA ASN A 19 2.85 8.03 -14.81
C ASN A 19 3.02 9.42 -15.44
N LEU A 20 1.92 10.15 -15.63
CA LEU A 20 1.95 11.53 -16.12
C LEU A 20 2.64 12.46 -15.11
N SER A 21 2.38 12.28 -13.81
CA SER A 21 3.06 13.02 -12.75
C SER A 21 4.56 12.73 -12.73
N LEU A 22 5.01 11.51 -13.06
CA LEU A 22 6.43 11.17 -13.19
C LEU A 22 7.06 11.80 -14.43
N MET A 23 6.30 11.90 -15.53
CA MET A 23 6.76 12.53 -16.77
C MET A 23 6.88 14.06 -16.62
N LEU A 24 5.94 14.68 -15.91
CA LEU A 24 5.90 16.13 -15.77
C LEU A 24 6.77 16.64 -14.63
N ASN A 25 7.01 15.86 -13.57
CA ASN A 25 7.73 16.33 -12.38
C ASN A 25 9.08 15.62 -12.16
N SER A 26 9.90 16.20 -11.29
CA SER A 26 11.13 15.54 -10.83
C SER A 26 10.83 14.26 -10.04
N VAL A 27 11.80 13.33 -10.03
CA VAL A 27 11.68 12.07 -9.27
C VAL A 27 11.48 12.34 -7.78
N GLY A 28 12.16 13.35 -7.22
CA GLY A 28 11.98 13.76 -5.82
C GLY A 28 10.55 14.21 -5.53
N PHE A 29 10.01 15.14 -6.31
CA PHE A 29 8.64 15.62 -6.15
C PHE A 29 7.61 14.49 -6.33
N TYR A 30 7.82 13.59 -7.29
CA TYR A 30 6.98 12.41 -7.49
C TYR A 30 6.94 11.49 -6.26
N GLN A 31 8.09 11.19 -5.66
CA GLN A 31 8.15 10.35 -4.46
C GLN A 31 7.52 11.02 -3.24
N ILE A 32 7.75 12.32 -3.06
CA ILE A 32 7.16 13.09 -1.96
C ILE A 32 5.63 13.17 -2.12
N SER A 33 5.15 13.34 -3.36
CA SER A 33 3.73 13.31 -3.68
C SER A 33 3.10 11.94 -3.34
N LYS A 34 3.82 10.84 -3.56
CA LYS A 34 3.38 9.51 -3.12
C LYS A 34 3.25 9.40 -1.60
N LEU A 35 4.15 9.98 -0.83
CA LEU A 35 4.03 10.01 0.63
C LEU A 35 2.79 10.77 1.10
N SER A 36 2.38 11.80 0.34
CA SER A 36 1.15 12.55 0.61
C SER A 36 -0.13 11.74 0.40
N MET A 37 -0.10 10.57 -0.23
CA MET A 37 -1.28 9.73 -0.38
C MET A 37 -1.84 9.27 0.97
N ILE A 38 -0.99 9.03 1.95
CA ILE A 38 -1.39 8.56 3.29
C ILE A 38 -2.26 9.59 4.01
N PRO A 39 -1.85 10.86 4.17
CA PRO A 39 -2.73 11.89 4.73
C PRO A 39 -4.06 11.99 3.99
N VAL A 40 -4.03 11.95 2.66
CA VAL A 40 -5.22 12.10 1.82
C VAL A 40 -6.17 10.92 2.04
N VAL A 41 -5.65 9.69 2.10
CA VAL A 41 -6.44 8.49 2.44
C VAL A 41 -7.04 8.62 3.83
N CYS A 42 -6.27 9.04 4.85
CA CYS A 42 -6.80 9.20 6.21
C CYS A 42 -7.94 10.23 6.27
N VAL A 43 -7.80 11.35 5.56
CA VAL A 43 -8.85 12.39 5.48
C VAL A 43 -10.08 11.85 4.75
N MET A 44 -9.90 11.17 3.62
CA MET A 44 -11.00 10.59 2.86
C MET A 44 -11.72 9.48 3.63
N GLU A 45 -11.01 8.58 4.31
CA GLU A 45 -11.61 7.55 5.18
C GLU A 45 -12.37 8.18 6.35
N TRP A 46 -11.85 9.28 6.92
CA TRP A 46 -12.56 10.03 7.96
C TRP A 46 -13.86 10.64 7.42
N MET A 47 -13.84 11.25 6.23
CA MET A 47 -15.03 11.85 5.63
C MET A 47 -16.07 10.81 5.18
N LEU A 48 -15.64 9.73 4.53
CA LEU A 48 -16.54 8.73 3.93
C LEU A 48 -17.04 7.70 4.94
N HIS A 49 -16.17 7.23 5.84
CA HIS A 49 -16.48 6.14 6.78
C HIS A 49 -16.55 6.60 8.24
N SER A 50 -16.40 7.90 8.53
CA SER A 50 -16.41 8.45 9.91
C SER A 50 -15.47 7.75 10.88
N LYS A 51 -14.37 7.20 10.37
CA LYS A 51 -13.39 6.44 11.16
C LYS A 51 -12.61 7.38 12.08
N ARG A 52 -12.50 7.04 13.37
CA ARG A 52 -11.73 7.82 14.33
C ARG A 52 -10.33 7.24 14.48
N TYR A 53 -9.31 8.06 14.23
CA TYR A 53 -7.91 7.72 14.47
C TYR A 53 -7.43 8.21 15.84
N SER A 54 -6.45 7.50 16.44
CA SER A 54 -5.74 7.93 17.65
C SER A 54 -5.10 9.31 17.46
N ARG A 55 -4.85 10.01 18.58
CA ARG A 55 -4.12 11.29 18.57
C ARG A 55 -2.72 11.14 17.99
N GLU A 56 -2.05 10.01 18.23
CA GLU A 56 -0.69 9.74 17.74
C GLU A 56 -0.62 9.63 16.21
N VAL A 57 -1.63 8.98 15.61
CA VAL A 57 -1.77 8.88 14.15
C VAL A 57 -2.01 10.28 13.57
N LYS A 58 -2.89 11.07 14.17
CA LYS A 58 -3.17 12.45 13.73
C LYS A 58 -1.93 13.35 13.77
N THR A 59 -1.17 13.31 14.86
CA THR A 59 0.06 14.11 14.98
C THR A 59 1.09 13.70 13.93
N SER A 60 1.23 12.40 13.67
CA SER A 60 2.14 11.88 12.64
C SER A 60 1.75 12.34 11.24
N VAL A 61 0.45 12.28 10.92
CA VAL A 61 -0.08 12.75 9.63
C VAL A 61 0.18 14.25 9.45
N VAL A 62 0.03 15.07 10.49
CA VAL A 62 0.36 16.50 10.43
C VAL A 62 1.84 16.73 10.11
N VAL A 63 2.76 15.97 10.72
CA VAL A 63 4.19 16.05 10.41
C VAL A 63 4.48 15.71 8.95
N VAL A 64 3.84 14.67 8.40
CA VAL A 64 3.96 14.30 6.98
C VAL A 64 3.47 15.45 6.08
N VAL A 65 2.30 16.02 6.38
CA VAL A 65 1.73 17.13 5.60
C VAL A 65 2.64 18.36 5.63
N LEU A 66 3.25 18.67 6.78
CA LEU A 66 4.22 19.77 6.89
C LEU A 66 5.45 19.52 6.01
N GLY A 67 6.03 18.32 6.05
CA GLY A 67 7.18 17.94 5.21
C GLY A 67 6.86 18.04 3.71
N VAL A 68 5.74 17.44 3.30
CA VAL A 68 5.24 17.51 1.91
C VAL A 68 4.97 18.96 1.51
N GLY A 69 4.39 19.78 2.38
CA GLY A 69 4.08 21.19 2.10
C GLY A 69 5.34 22.03 1.84
N VAL A 70 6.40 21.83 2.62
CA VAL A 70 7.69 22.53 2.42
C VAL A 70 8.32 22.19 1.07
N CYS A 71 8.33 20.91 0.70
CA CYS A 71 8.79 20.47 -0.62
C CYS A 71 7.92 21.05 -1.73
N THR A 72 6.60 20.96 -1.56
CA THR A 72 5.60 21.42 -2.51
C THR A 72 5.75 22.90 -2.81
N VAL A 73 5.85 23.78 -1.81
CA VAL A 73 6.00 25.24 -2.05
C VAL A 73 7.27 25.59 -2.82
N THR A 74 8.32 24.78 -2.68
CA THR A 74 9.58 24.97 -3.37
C THR A 74 9.47 24.53 -4.84
N ASP A 75 8.85 23.38 -5.10
CA ASP A 75 8.71 22.79 -6.45
C ASP A 75 7.53 23.38 -7.26
N VAL A 76 6.44 23.81 -6.63
CA VAL A 76 5.25 24.41 -7.29
C VAL A 76 5.59 25.69 -8.04
N LYS A 77 6.55 26.48 -7.52
CA LYS A 77 7.05 27.68 -8.21
C LYS A 77 7.67 27.35 -9.57
N VAL A 78 8.18 26.13 -9.72
CA VAL A 78 8.89 25.67 -10.92
C VAL A 78 7.94 24.93 -11.87
N ASN A 79 6.92 24.22 -11.37
CA ASN A 79 6.03 23.40 -12.21
C ASN A 79 4.57 23.27 -11.72
N ALA A 80 3.76 24.31 -11.92
CA ALA A 80 2.35 24.32 -11.53
C ALA A 80 1.48 23.27 -12.27
N LYS A 81 1.76 22.98 -13.54
CA LYS A 81 1.03 21.96 -14.32
C LYS A 81 1.28 20.56 -13.77
N GLY A 82 2.54 20.25 -13.48
CA GLY A 82 2.94 18.99 -12.86
C GLY A 82 2.38 18.83 -11.44
N PHE A 83 2.28 19.92 -10.67
CA PHE A 83 1.61 19.91 -9.36
C PHE A 83 0.12 19.57 -9.45
N LEU A 84 -0.63 20.23 -10.34
CA LEU A 84 -2.06 19.93 -10.51
C LEU A 84 -2.28 18.47 -10.93
N CYS A 85 -1.45 17.97 -11.84
CA CYS A 85 -1.47 16.57 -12.24
C CYS A 85 -1.18 15.64 -11.05
N ALA A 86 -0.17 15.94 -10.23
CA ALA A 86 0.15 15.17 -9.04
C ALA A 86 -0.98 15.17 -8.01
N CYS A 87 -1.66 16.30 -7.80
CA CYS A 87 -2.82 16.36 -6.92
C CYS A 87 -3.96 15.45 -7.40
N VAL A 88 -4.30 15.51 -8.70
CA VAL A 88 -5.32 14.62 -9.28
C VAL A 88 -4.91 13.16 -9.18
N ALA A 89 -3.63 12.86 -9.44
CA ALA A 89 -3.09 11.51 -9.31
C ALA A 89 -3.19 11.00 -7.87
N VAL A 90 -2.74 11.78 -6.89
CA VAL A 90 -2.81 11.45 -5.45
C VAL A 90 -4.25 11.24 -4.99
N LEU A 91 -5.18 12.09 -5.40
CA LEU A 91 -6.61 11.93 -5.07
C LEU A 91 -7.18 10.64 -5.69
N SER A 92 -6.91 10.39 -6.97
CA SER A 92 -7.37 9.19 -7.67
C SER A 92 -6.77 7.92 -7.05
N THR A 93 -5.49 7.91 -6.72
CA THR A 93 -4.83 6.76 -6.07
C THR A 93 -5.36 6.55 -4.65
N SER A 94 -5.67 7.62 -3.92
CA SER A 94 -6.25 7.51 -2.58
C SER A 94 -7.66 6.90 -2.63
N LEU A 95 -8.49 7.35 -3.57
CA LEU A 95 -9.81 6.76 -3.81
C LEU A 95 -9.72 5.29 -4.23
N GLN A 96 -8.76 4.96 -5.11
CA GLN A 96 -8.48 3.58 -5.50
C GLN A 96 -8.13 2.71 -4.28
N GLN A 97 -7.25 3.18 -3.40
CA GLN A 97 -6.83 2.45 -2.19
C GLN A 97 -8.00 2.20 -1.23
N ILE A 98 -8.85 3.20 -1.00
CA ILE A 98 -10.04 3.07 -0.15
C ILE A 98 -11.02 2.07 -0.75
N THR A 99 -11.22 2.12 -2.07
CA THR A 99 -12.10 1.18 -2.78
C THR A 99 -11.58 -0.25 -2.65
N ILE A 100 -10.26 -0.47 -2.79
CA ILE A 100 -9.63 -1.77 -2.58
C ILE A 100 -9.89 -2.28 -1.16
N GLY A 101 -9.65 -1.45 -0.14
CA GLY A 101 -9.88 -1.83 1.26
C GLY A 101 -11.35 -2.15 1.54
N SER A 102 -12.28 -1.38 0.97
CA SER A 102 -13.72 -1.63 1.09
C SER A 102 -14.12 -2.95 0.41
N LEU A 103 -13.61 -3.23 -0.80
CA LEU A 103 -13.87 -4.47 -1.52
C LEU A 103 -13.30 -5.69 -0.79
N GLN A 104 -12.08 -5.60 -0.24
CA GLN A 104 -11.50 -6.67 0.58
C GLN A 104 -12.40 -7.01 1.77
N LYS A 105 -12.91 -5.99 2.48
CA LYS A 105 -13.80 -6.19 3.62
C LYS A 105 -15.18 -6.72 3.21
N LYS A 106 -15.73 -6.25 2.08
CA LYS A 106 -17.06 -6.63 1.59
C LYS A 106 -17.11 -8.08 1.10
N TYR A 107 -16.05 -8.54 0.43
CA TYR A 107 -15.98 -9.89 -0.13
C TYR A 107 -15.20 -10.89 0.74
N SER A 108 -14.60 -10.43 1.85
CA SER A 108 -13.76 -11.25 2.74
C SER A 108 -12.64 -12.02 2.00
N ILE A 109 -12.13 -11.43 0.92
CA ILE A 109 -11.06 -12.00 0.08
C ILE A 109 -9.72 -11.34 0.39
N GLY A 110 -8.64 -12.09 0.24
CA GLY A 110 -7.28 -11.58 0.41
C GLY A 110 -6.90 -10.55 -0.67
N SER A 111 -5.94 -9.67 -0.35
CA SER A 111 -5.42 -8.66 -1.28
C SER A 111 -4.92 -9.24 -2.60
N PHE A 112 -4.26 -10.40 -2.53
CA PHE A 112 -3.70 -11.09 -3.70
C PHE A 112 -4.80 -11.66 -4.61
N GLU A 113 -5.87 -12.20 -4.02
CA GLU A 113 -6.98 -12.75 -4.78
C GLU A 113 -7.80 -11.65 -5.44
N LEU A 114 -8.07 -10.55 -4.72
CA LEU A 114 -8.70 -9.37 -5.30
C LEU A 114 -7.86 -8.80 -6.45
N LEU A 115 -6.54 -8.72 -6.30
CA LEU A 115 -5.65 -8.29 -7.38
C LEU A 115 -5.73 -9.24 -8.57
N SER A 116 -5.64 -10.56 -8.36
CA SER A 116 -5.67 -11.53 -9.45
C SER A 116 -6.97 -11.44 -10.26
N LYS A 117 -8.09 -11.08 -9.61
CA LYS A 117 -9.38 -10.85 -10.28
C LYS A 117 -9.49 -9.48 -10.96
N THR A 118 -8.81 -8.46 -10.44
CA THR A 118 -8.91 -7.08 -10.95
C THR A 118 -7.83 -6.71 -11.97
N ALA A 119 -6.64 -7.30 -11.89
CA ALA A 119 -5.53 -7.12 -12.81
C ALA A 119 -5.89 -7.37 -14.29
N PRO A 120 -6.58 -8.46 -14.69
CA PRO A 120 -6.95 -8.65 -16.09
C PRO A 120 -7.95 -7.59 -16.59
N ILE A 121 -8.88 -7.17 -15.73
CA ILE A 121 -9.87 -6.13 -16.06
C ILE A 121 -9.17 -4.77 -16.22
N GLN A 122 -8.22 -4.45 -15.33
CA GLN A 122 -7.38 -3.26 -15.44
C GLN A 122 -6.52 -3.30 -16.70
N ALA A 123 -5.85 -4.42 -16.98
CA ALA A 123 -5.04 -4.57 -18.18
C ALA A 123 -5.86 -4.38 -19.47
N LEU A 124 -7.04 -5.00 -19.56
CA LEU A 124 -7.93 -4.86 -20.71
C LEU A 124 -8.43 -3.42 -20.86
N SER A 125 -8.84 -2.79 -19.77
CA SER A 125 -9.33 -1.40 -19.81
C SER A 125 -8.21 -0.38 -20.09
N LEU A 126 -6.97 -0.62 -19.64
CA LEU A 126 -5.79 0.15 -20.04
C LEU A 126 -5.40 -0.08 -21.49
N LEU A 127 -5.55 -1.30 -22.02
CA LEU A 127 -5.32 -1.58 -23.43
C LEU A 127 -6.28 -0.78 -24.32
N ILE A 128 -7.54 -0.67 -23.90
CA ILE A 128 -8.57 0.07 -24.63
C ILE A 128 -8.37 1.58 -24.47
N LEU A 129 -8.26 2.08 -23.23
CA LEU A 129 -8.24 3.52 -22.94
C LEU A 129 -6.85 4.15 -23.13
N GLY A 130 -5.78 3.38 -22.96
CA GLY A 130 -4.39 3.85 -23.02
C GLY A 130 -4.05 4.59 -24.32
N PRO A 131 -4.32 4.03 -25.51
CA PRO A 131 -4.05 4.69 -26.78
C PRO A 131 -4.81 6.01 -26.96
N PHE A 132 -6.04 6.12 -26.46
CA PHE A 132 -6.81 7.37 -26.54
C PHE A 132 -6.24 8.44 -25.61
N VAL A 133 -5.84 8.06 -24.40
CA VAL A 133 -5.25 9.00 -23.44
C VAL A 133 -3.87 9.44 -23.91
N ASP A 134 -3.06 8.54 -24.46
CA ASP A 134 -1.75 8.88 -25.02
C ASP A 134 -1.87 9.77 -26.27
N TYR A 135 -2.86 9.52 -27.14
CA TYR A 135 -3.17 10.42 -28.24
C TYR A 135 -3.56 11.82 -27.75
N TYR A 136 -4.38 11.92 -26.69
CA TYR A 136 -4.80 13.20 -26.12
C TYR A 136 -3.62 13.97 -25.47
N LEU A 137 -2.66 13.26 -24.88
CA LEU A 137 -1.50 13.84 -24.20
C LEU A 137 -0.37 14.21 -25.16
N THR A 138 -0.06 13.33 -26.12
CA THR A 138 1.12 13.44 -27.01
C THR A 138 0.75 14.03 -28.38
N GLY A 139 -0.54 14.05 -28.74
CA GLY A 139 -1.04 14.55 -30.03
C GLY A 139 -0.63 13.68 -31.23
N ARG A 140 -0.05 12.50 -30.98
CA ARG A 140 0.39 11.54 -31.98
C ARG A 140 -0.17 10.17 -31.61
N PHE A 141 -0.67 9.43 -32.60
CA PHE A 141 -1.06 8.05 -32.36
C PHE A 141 0.18 7.19 -32.07
N ILE A 142 0.05 6.27 -31.11
CA ILE A 142 1.06 5.24 -30.78
C ILE A 142 1.55 4.50 -32.04
N THR A 143 0.69 4.34 -33.04
CA THR A 143 1.00 3.68 -34.32
C THR A 143 1.99 4.44 -35.21
N ASN A 144 2.20 5.74 -34.98
CA ASN A 144 3.20 6.55 -35.70
C ASN A 144 4.56 6.61 -34.97
N TYR A 145 4.70 5.94 -33.82
CA TYR A 145 5.98 5.90 -33.12
C TYR A 145 6.96 5.00 -33.87
N GLN A 146 8.12 5.55 -34.23
CA GLN A 146 9.23 4.80 -34.84
C GLN A 146 9.80 3.85 -33.79
N MET A 147 9.31 2.61 -33.77
CA MET A 147 9.75 1.56 -32.86
C MET A 147 11.20 1.16 -33.17
N SER A 148 12.15 1.91 -32.63
CA SER A 148 13.57 1.58 -32.67
C SER A 148 13.85 0.36 -31.78
N SER A 149 14.81 -0.47 -32.17
CA SER A 149 15.24 -1.64 -31.39
C SER A 149 15.61 -1.28 -29.94
N GLY A 150 16.17 -0.07 -29.73
CA GLY A 150 16.47 0.44 -28.38
C GLY A 150 15.21 0.72 -27.55
N ALA A 151 14.17 1.29 -28.15
CA ALA A 151 12.91 1.58 -27.45
C ALA A 151 12.21 0.27 -27.03
N ILE A 152 12.18 -0.74 -27.91
CA ILE A 152 11.62 -2.06 -27.59
C ILE A 152 12.39 -2.70 -26.42
N PHE A 153 13.73 -2.63 -26.44
CA PHE A 153 14.55 -3.15 -25.35
C PHE A 153 14.24 -2.48 -24.01
N PHE A 154 14.18 -1.13 -23.96
CA PHE A 154 13.85 -0.41 -22.72
C PHE A 154 12.43 -0.68 -22.23
N ILE A 155 11.45 -0.82 -23.13
CA ILE A 155 10.07 -1.17 -22.77
C ILE A 155 10.02 -2.58 -22.17
N LEU A 156 10.64 -3.57 -22.82
CA LEU A 156 10.67 -4.94 -22.31
C LEU A 156 11.40 -5.03 -20.97
N LEU A 157 12.51 -4.31 -20.82
CA LEU A 157 13.26 -4.23 -19.57
C LEU A 157 12.41 -3.62 -18.46
N SER A 158 11.73 -2.49 -18.72
CA SER A 158 10.85 -1.83 -17.75
C SER A 158 9.69 -2.74 -17.32
N CYS A 159 9.04 -3.42 -18.26
CA CYS A 159 7.98 -4.39 -17.97
C CYS A 159 8.50 -5.59 -17.14
N SER A 160 9.68 -6.12 -17.48
CA SER A 160 10.32 -7.20 -16.73
C SER A 160 10.62 -6.78 -15.28
N LEU A 161 11.21 -5.60 -15.10
CA LEU A 161 11.48 -5.03 -13.77
C LEU A 161 10.18 -4.78 -12.99
N ALA A 162 9.11 -4.31 -13.64
CA ALA A 162 7.81 -4.10 -13.00
C ALA A 162 7.21 -5.42 -12.48
N VAL A 163 7.26 -6.48 -13.28
CA VAL A 163 6.84 -7.82 -12.84
C VAL A 163 7.69 -8.30 -11.67
N PHE A 164 9.01 -8.15 -11.75
CA PHE A 164 9.92 -8.55 -10.68
C PHE A 164 9.67 -7.77 -9.38
N CYS A 165 9.44 -6.45 -9.46
CA CYS A 165 9.05 -5.62 -8.30
C CYS A 165 7.74 -6.09 -7.67
N ASN A 166 6.74 -6.41 -8.49
CA ASN A 166 5.45 -6.90 -8.00
C ASN A 166 5.59 -8.27 -7.33
N VAL A 167 6.31 -9.22 -7.94
CA VAL A 167 6.59 -10.54 -7.36
C VAL A 167 7.36 -10.40 -6.04
N SER A 168 8.41 -9.58 -6.01
CA SER A 168 9.19 -9.29 -4.81
C SER A 168 8.31 -8.72 -3.69
N GLN A 169 7.40 -7.80 -4.03
CA GLN A 169 6.45 -7.24 -3.06
C GLN A 169 5.54 -8.33 -2.48
N TYR A 170 5.00 -9.24 -3.28
CA TYR A 170 4.18 -10.36 -2.78
C TYR A 170 4.97 -11.33 -1.91
N LEU A 171 6.19 -11.70 -2.31
CA LEU A 171 7.06 -12.55 -1.51
C LEU A 171 7.38 -11.90 -0.16
N CYS A 172 7.61 -10.59 -0.14
CA CYS A 172 7.84 -9.85 1.09
C CYS A 172 6.59 -9.85 1.99
N ILE A 173 5.39 -9.66 1.43
CA ILE A 173 4.14 -9.72 2.20
C ILE A 173 3.93 -11.11 2.83
N GLY A 174 4.22 -12.18 2.09
CA GLY A 174 3.99 -13.55 2.55
C GLY A 174 5.02 -14.07 3.54
N ARG A 175 6.26 -13.54 3.53
CA ARG A 175 7.38 -14.06 4.33
C ARG A 175 7.76 -13.17 5.52
N PHE A 176 7.46 -11.87 5.48
CA PHE A 176 7.83 -10.94 6.54
C PHE A 176 6.65 -10.59 7.44
N SER A 177 6.95 -10.23 8.70
CA SER A 177 5.96 -9.66 9.60
C SER A 177 5.49 -8.29 9.11
N ALA A 178 4.32 -7.84 9.59
CA ALA A 178 3.77 -6.53 9.25
C ALA A 178 4.77 -5.38 9.54
N VAL A 179 5.55 -5.49 10.62
CA VAL A 179 6.58 -4.51 10.99
C VAL A 179 7.73 -4.51 10.00
N SER A 180 8.27 -5.69 9.64
CA SER A 180 9.35 -5.82 8.66
C SER A 180 8.92 -5.30 7.27
N PHE A 181 7.67 -5.53 6.87
CA PHE A 181 7.14 -5.01 5.60
C PHE A 181 7.06 -3.48 5.60
N GLN A 182 6.66 -2.86 6.72
CA GLN A 182 6.66 -1.40 6.84
C GLN A 182 8.08 -0.81 6.76
N VAL A 183 9.05 -1.43 7.44
CA VAL A 183 10.46 -0.98 7.38
C VAL A 183 11.00 -1.08 5.95
N LEU A 184 10.73 -2.17 5.22
CA LEU A 184 11.11 -2.32 3.82
C LEU A 184 10.46 -1.27 2.93
N GLY A 185 9.20 -0.90 3.21
CA GLY A 185 8.50 0.18 2.51
C GLY A 185 9.19 1.54 2.69
N HIS A 186 9.60 1.87 3.91
CA HIS A 186 10.34 3.10 4.21
C HIS A 186 11.73 3.09 3.57
N MET A 187 12.45 1.98 3.67
CA MET A 187 13.77 1.82 3.03
C MET A 187 13.68 1.98 1.52
N LYS A 188 12.66 1.40 0.86
CA LYS A 188 12.40 1.58 -0.57
C LYS A 188 12.26 3.07 -0.92
N THR A 189 11.48 3.81 -0.15
CA THR A 189 11.29 5.25 -0.38
C THR A 189 12.62 6.01 -0.27
N VAL A 190 13.40 5.76 0.80
CA VAL A 190 14.70 6.43 1.01
C VAL A 190 15.67 6.09 -0.11
N CYS A 191 15.79 4.82 -0.51
CA CYS A 191 16.66 4.41 -1.61
C CYS A 191 16.27 5.09 -2.92
N VAL A 192 14.98 5.17 -3.25
CA VAL A 192 14.54 5.81 -4.51
C VAL A 192 14.76 7.32 -4.47
N LEU A 193 14.60 7.98 -3.31
CA LEU A 193 14.93 9.40 -3.15
C LEU A 193 16.44 9.64 -3.33
N THR A 194 17.29 8.85 -2.68
CA THR A 194 18.75 8.97 -2.77
C THR A 194 19.25 8.69 -4.18
N LEU A 195 18.78 7.62 -4.82
CA LEU A 195 19.12 7.31 -6.21
C LEU A 195 18.57 8.36 -7.18
N GLY A 196 17.36 8.86 -6.93
CA GLY A 196 16.77 9.93 -7.72
C GLY A 196 17.59 11.22 -7.66
N TRP A 197 18.15 11.55 -6.50
CA TRP A 197 19.07 12.67 -6.38
C TRP A 197 20.40 12.40 -7.09
N LEU A 198 21.02 11.23 -6.86
CA LEU A 198 22.33 10.87 -7.40
C LEU A 198 22.34 10.76 -8.94
N LEU A 199 21.27 10.21 -9.53
CA LEU A 199 21.21 9.94 -10.98
C LEU A 199 20.75 11.13 -11.82
N PHE A 200 19.90 12.00 -11.29
CA PHE A 200 19.31 13.11 -12.05
C PHE A 200 19.96 14.47 -11.78
N ASP A 201 21.00 14.53 -10.92
CA ASP A 201 21.79 15.71 -10.55
C ASP A 201 20.93 16.98 -10.37
N SER A 202 19.74 16.79 -9.82
CA SER A 202 18.76 17.87 -9.73
C SER A 202 19.20 18.83 -8.63
N ALA A 203 19.18 20.14 -8.93
CA ALA A 203 19.48 21.21 -7.98
C ALA A 203 18.48 21.21 -6.81
N MET A 204 18.65 20.27 -5.88
CA MET A 204 17.84 20.17 -4.69
C MET A 204 18.19 21.33 -3.78
N THR A 205 17.29 22.30 -3.72
CA THR A 205 17.40 23.39 -2.75
C THR A 205 17.41 22.79 -1.35
N PHE A 206 18.19 23.37 -0.44
CA PHE A 206 18.27 22.94 0.97
C PHE A 206 16.89 22.80 1.63
N LYS A 207 15.93 23.67 1.26
CA LYS A 207 14.52 23.61 1.69
C LYS A 207 13.83 22.31 1.27
N ASN A 208 14.09 21.81 0.07
CA ASN A 208 13.51 20.57 -0.42
C ASN A 208 14.05 19.37 0.37
N ILE A 209 15.37 19.35 0.64
CA ILE A 209 16.03 18.31 1.46
C ILE A 209 15.43 18.27 2.87
N MET A 210 15.28 19.44 3.50
CA MET A 210 14.70 19.55 4.83
C MET A 210 13.24 19.03 4.86
N GLY A 211 12.43 19.38 3.86
CA GLY A 211 11.06 18.88 3.74
C GLY A 211 10.99 17.37 3.50
N MET A 212 11.89 16.81 2.69
CA MET A 212 11.99 15.36 2.44
C MET A 212 12.32 14.59 3.71
N ILE A 213 13.31 15.04 4.48
CA ILE A 213 13.68 14.41 5.76
C ILE A 213 12.48 14.46 6.72
N LEU A 214 11.82 15.62 6.82
CA LEU A 214 10.65 15.78 7.69
C LEU A 214 9.50 14.84 7.28
N ALA A 215 9.23 14.70 5.98
CA ALA A 215 8.21 13.80 5.46
C ALA A 215 8.54 12.33 5.77
N VAL A 216 9.79 11.89 5.57
CA VAL A 216 10.23 10.53 5.88
C VAL A 216 10.15 10.25 7.38
N VAL A 217 10.56 11.19 8.24
CA VAL A 217 10.42 11.04 9.70
C VAL A 217 8.95 10.92 10.09
N GLY A 218 8.07 11.80 9.58
CA GLY A 218 6.64 11.72 9.84
C GLY A 218 6.03 10.38 9.42
N MET A 219 6.50 9.81 8.31
CA MET A 219 6.08 8.50 7.80
C MET A 219 6.49 7.35 8.71
N VAL A 220 7.71 7.39 9.27
CA VAL A 220 8.18 6.40 10.24
C VAL A 220 7.35 6.45 11.52
N ILE A 221 7.08 7.66 12.03
CA ILE A 221 6.26 7.86 13.23
C ILE A 221 4.81 7.39 12.96
N TYR A 222 4.25 7.71 11.80
CA TYR A 222 2.92 7.26 11.39
C TYR A 222 2.81 5.73 11.39
N SER A 223 3.78 5.08 10.76
CA SER A 223 3.86 3.61 10.71
C SER A 223 3.88 2.99 12.11
N TRP A 224 4.71 3.54 13.00
CA TRP A 224 4.79 3.09 14.38
C TRP A 224 3.47 3.32 15.13
N ALA A 225 2.86 4.50 15.00
CA ALA A 225 1.59 4.84 15.65
C ALA A 225 0.45 3.92 15.21
N VAL A 226 0.36 3.61 13.91
CA VAL A 226 -0.65 2.68 13.36
C VAL A 226 -0.44 1.26 13.87
N GLU A 227 0.81 0.80 13.95
CA GLU A 227 1.13 -0.52 14.49
C GLU A 227 0.77 -0.64 15.96
N VAL A 228 1.08 0.39 16.77
CA VAL A 228 0.69 0.45 18.19
C VAL A 228 -0.84 0.44 18.35
N GLU A 229 -1.57 1.21 17.53
CA GLU A 229 -3.04 1.23 17.54
C GLU A 229 -3.63 -0.14 17.18
N LYS A 230 -3.04 -0.85 16.19
CA LYS A 230 -3.47 -2.20 15.80
C LYS A 230 -3.23 -3.23 16.91
N GLN A 231 -2.09 -3.15 17.59
CA GLN A 231 -1.77 -4.03 18.71
C GLN A 231 -2.66 -3.73 19.93
N SER A 232 -2.94 -2.46 20.20
CA SER A 232 -3.87 -2.04 21.25
C SER A 232 -5.27 -2.57 20.99
N ASN A 233 -5.85 -2.35 19.79
CA ASN A 233 -7.18 -2.87 19.44
C ASN A 233 -7.27 -4.41 19.50
N THR A 234 -6.18 -5.13 19.27
CA THR A 234 -6.15 -6.58 19.44
C THR A 234 -6.15 -6.99 20.93
N LYS A 235 -5.55 -6.17 21.81
CA LYS A 235 -5.53 -6.38 23.26
C LYS A 235 -6.81 -5.94 23.97
N THR A 236 -7.53 -4.96 23.42
CA THR A 236 -8.79 -4.42 24.00
C THR A 236 -10.06 -5.09 23.48
N ALA A 237 -9.96 -6.09 22.58
CA ALA A 237 -11.07 -7.02 22.32
C ALA A 237 -11.22 -7.94 23.55
N PRO A 238 -12.24 -7.77 24.40
CA PRO A 238 -12.30 -8.47 25.68
C PRO A 238 -12.76 -9.91 25.45
N HIS A 239 -12.02 -10.86 26.01
CA HIS A 239 -12.55 -11.80 26.99
C HIS A 239 -13.97 -12.36 26.70
N SER A 240 -14.11 -13.18 25.66
CA SER A 240 -15.23 -14.13 25.50
C SER A 240 -14.80 -15.36 24.71
N LYS A 241 -13.63 -15.94 25.00
CA LYS A 241 -13.22 -17.29 24.59
C LYS A 241 -12.22 -17.95 25.58
N ASN A 242 -12.28 -17.61 26.87
CA ASN A 242 -11.59 -18.41 27.89
C ASN A 242 -12.53 -19.40 28.61
N SER A 243 -13.83 -19.42 28.30
CA SER A 243 -14.79 -20.32 28.97
C SER A 243 -15.11 -21.61 28.21
N MET A 244 -14.46 -21.90 27.08
CA MET A 244 -14.68 -23.19 26.36
C MET A 244 -13.43 -24.05 26.26
N THR A 245 -12.24 -23.52 26.56
CA THR A 245 -11.01 -24.31 26.46
C THR A 245 -10.60 -24.88 27.82
N GLU A 246 -10.94 -24.24 28.94
CA GLU A 246 -10.63 -24.77 30.28
C GLU A 246 -11.59 -25.88 30.74
N GLU A 247 -12.90 -25.78 30.43
CA GLU A 247 -13.86 -26.86 30.69
C GLU A 247 -13.63 -28.09 29.78
N GLU A 248 -13.31 -27.91 28.50
CA GLU A 248 -12.96 -29.04 27.61
C GLU A 248 -11.61 -29.67 27.98
N ILE A 249 -10.62 -28.89 28.44
CA ILE A 249 -9.33 -29.43 28.91
C ILE A 249 -9.50 -30.15 30.27
N GLN A 250 -10.35 -29.66 31.18
CA GLN A 250 -10.67 -30.38 32.41
C GLN A 250 -11.46 -31.67 32.15
N LEU A 251 -12.45 -31.65 31.25
CA LEU A 251 -13.22 -32.84 30.86
C LEU A 251 -12.34 -33.89 30.14
N LEU A 252 -11.36 -33.45 29.35
CA LEU A 252 -10.38 -34.36 28.73
C LEU A 252 -9.37 -34.89 29.77
N LYS A 253 -9.02 -34.12 30.80
CA LYS A 253 -8.11 -34.56 31.85
C LYS A 253 -8.77 -35.56 32.80
N ASP A 254 -10.00 -35.30 33.25
CA ASP A 254 -10.79 -36.24 34.06
C ASP A 254 -11.20 -37.50 33.27
N GLY A 255 -11.44 -37.36 31.96
CA GLY A 255 -11.68 -38.49 31.05
C GLY A 255 -10.46 -39.38 30.85
N VAL A 256 -9.26 -38.81 30.74
CA VAL A 256 -8.01 -39.58 30.58
C VAL A 256 -7.57 -40.22 31.91
N GLU A 257 -7.80 -39.56 33.04
CA GLU A 257 -7.44 -40.08 34.37
C GLU A 257 -8.37 -41.24 34.79
N SER A 258 -9.66 -41.19 34.41
CA SER A 258 -10.60 -42.31 34.65
C SER A 258 -10.39 -43.53 33.75
N VAL A 259 -9.86 -43.35 32.52
CA VAL A 259 -9.50 -44.46 31.61
C VAL A 259 -8.20 -45.14 32.08
N LEU A 260 -7.20 -44.36 32.48
CA LEU A 260 -5.94 -44.90 33.02
C LEU A 260 -6.11 -45.69 34.32
N VAL A 261 -7.02 -45.28 35.20
CA VAL A 261 -7.31 -46.02 36.44
C VAL A 261 -8.02 -47.36 36.15
N LYS A 262 -8.94 -47.38 35.17
CA LYS A 262 -9.67 -48.60 34.77
C LYS A 262 -8.77 -49.62 34.06
N ASP A 263 -7.83 -49.16 33.23
CA ASP A 263 -6.88 -50.05 32.54
C ASP A 263 -5.82 -50.63 33.50
N VAL A 264 -5.49 -49.92 34.59
CA VAL A 264 -4.57 -50.42 35.62
C VAL A 264 -5.26 -51.43 36.56
N GLU A 265 -6.53 -51.27 36.91
CA GLU A 265 -7.29 -52.27 37.68
C GLU A 265 -7.50 -53.58 36.89
N LEU A 266 -7.80 -53.50 35.59
CA LEU A 266 -8.00 -54.68 34.73
C LEU A 266 -6.70 -55.48 34.47
N LEU A 267 -5.53 -54.84 34.51
CA LEU A 267 -4.24 -55.53 34.41
C LEU A 267 -3.77 -56.15 35.74
N GLY A 268 -4.35 -55.74 36.87
CA GLY A 268 -4.08 -56.31 38.19
C GLY A 268 -4.80 -57.63 38.46
N GLU A 269 -5.99 -57.84 37.88
CA GLU A 269 -6.78 -59.08 38.07
C GLU A 269 -6.40 -60.25 37.15
N SER A 270 -5.49 -60.06 36.18
CA SER A 270 -5.08 -61.13 35.25
C SER A 270 -3.75 -61.83 35.63
N LYS A 271 -3.27 -61.67 36.87
CA LYS A 271 -2.10 -62.39 37.42
C LYS A 271 -2.33 -63.02 38.80
N GLY A 272 -3.57 -63.43 39.09
CA GLY A 272 -3.92 -64.34 40.20
C GLY A 272 -4.29 -65.72 39.69
#